data_AF-A0A494XFH9-F1
#
_entry.id   AF-A0A494XFH9-F1
#
_cell.length_a   1.000
_cell.length_b   1.000
_cell.length_c   1.000
_cell.angle_alpha   90.00
_cell.angle_beta   90.00
_cell.angle_gamma   90.00
#
_symmetry.space_group_name_H-M   'P 1'
#
loop_
_entity.id
_entity.type
_entity.pdbx_description
1 polymer ?
#
loop_
_entity_poly.entity_id
_entity_poly.type
_entity_poly.pdbx_seq_one_letter_code
_entity_poly.pdbx_strand_id
1 'polypeptide(L)'
;MWDAVSATRAGIQGGAAHCHCVMAGTAIEMADGSTQPIECFEGGERVRTLTGDARVMAVHRATLGVTRRVIEMKGSYGRSLFISDDHPFWTHFEDDGVQMQWWGTYNFSHYLVDKCSDARATCEIDAQVLRFDVPNTHATVDGWRHVRPIYHAMSPDTPLFHLQVDAGGSYIAEGFVVSSYADDDECLGMRWEVERRDDRFEQFMQRLMPS
;
A
#
# COMPACT_ATOMS: atom_id res chain seq x y z
N MET A 1 -32.94 -26.22 24.38
CA MET A 1 -32.49 -26.06 25.77
C MET A 1 -31.27 -26.94 25.96
N TRP A 2 -30.09 -26.40 25.66
CA TRP A 2 -28.80 -27.02 26.00
C TRP A 2 -27.85 -25.88 26.36
N ASP A 3 -27.42 -25.91 27.61
CA ASP A 3 -26.65 -24.88 28.30
C ASP A 3 -25.20 -24.81 27.82
N ALA A 4 -24.65 -23.62 28.04
CA ALA A 4 -23.29 -23.21 27.78
C ALA A 4 -22.25 -24.04 28.55
N VAL A 5 -21.15 -24.38 27.87
CA VAL A 5 -19.85 -24.59 28.51
C VAL A 5 -18.99 -23.38 28.16
N SER A 6 -18.78 -22.52 29.15
CA SER A 6 -17.82 -21.43 29.12
C SER A 6 -16.41 -22.02 29.07
N ALA A 7 -15.64 -21.68 28.04
CA ALA A 7 -14.22 -21.93 27.97
C ALA A 7 -13.51 -20.60 27.69
N THR A 8 -12.99 -19.99 28.76
CA THR A 8 -12.00 -18.92 28.70
C THR A 8 -10.74 -19.48 28.02
N ARG A 9 -10.32 -18.90 26.91
CA ARG A 9 -8.96 -19.10 26.36
C ARG A 9 -8.37 -17.76 25.93
N ALA A 10 -7.42 -17.31 26.71
CA ALA A 10 -6.41 -16.35 26.30
C ALA A 10 -5.52 -16.98 25.21
N GLY A 11 -5.11 -16.13 24.25
CA GLY A 11 -3.85 -16.25 23.52
C GLY A 11 -3.74 -17.39 22.51
N ILE A 12 -4.03 -17.08 21.25
CA ILE A 12 -3.19 -17.23 20.04
C ILE A 12 -4.13 -16.88 18.88
N GLN A 13 -4.12 -15.63 18.42
CA GLN A 13 -4.74 -15.25 17.15
C GLN A 13 -3.78 -15.65 16.03
N GLY A 14 -3.75 -16.94 15.73
CA GLY A 14 -3.07 -17.54 14.58
C GLY A 14 -4.05 -17.87 13.46
N GLY A 15 -4.95 -16.93 13.14
CA GLY A 15 -5.66 -16.96 11.88
C GLY A 15 -4.76 -16.31 10.83
N ALA A 16 -4.48 -17.00 9.73
CA ALA A 16 -3.81 -16.41 8.58
C ALA A 16 -4.67 -15.25 8.07
N ALA A 17 -4.37 -14.04 8.55
CA ALA A 17 -5.01 -12.84 8.06
C ALA A 17 -4.50 -12.64 6.62
N HIS A 18 -5.40 -12.82 5.66
CA HIS A 18 -5.16 -12.47 4.28
C HIS A 18 -5.12 -10.93 4.19
N CYS A 19 -3.92 -10.33 4.24
CA CYS A 19 -3.71 -8.93 3.89
C CYS A 19 -3.03 -8.82 2.53
N HIS A 20 -3.20 -7.70 1.85
CA HIS A 20 -2.26 -7.22 0.84
C HIS A 20 -1.00 -6.74 1.55
N CYS A 21 0.20 -7.26 1.24
CA CYS A 21 1.34 -6.98 2.13
C CYS A 21 2.66 -6.74 1.36
N VAL A 22 3.63 -6.06 1.97
CA VAL A 22 5.01 -5.82 1.48
C VAL A 22 6.02 -6.63 2.30
N MET A 23 7.25 -6.79 1.81
CA MET A 23 8.29 -7.53 2.53
C MET A 23 8.93 -6.74 3.69
N ALA A 24 9.49 -7.43 4.67
CA ALA A 24 10.40 -6.84 5.65
C ALA A 24 11.54 -6.05 4.98
N GLY A 25 12.00 -4.98 5.62
CA GLY A 25 13.01 -4.06 5.10
C GLY A 25 12.47 -3.03 4.11
N THR A 26 11.21 -3.16 3.68
CA THR A 26 10.54 -2.18 2.82
C THR A 26 10.44 -0.88 3.59
N ALA A 27 11.09 0.19 3.10
CA ALA A 27 11.04 1.46 3.78
C ALA A 27 9.79 2.24 3.40
N ILE A 28 9.11 2.71 4.43
CA ILE A 28 7.89 3.52 4.37
C ILE A 28 8.27 4.98 4.56
N GLU A 29 7.73 5.88 3.74
CA GLU A 29 7.99 7.30 3.91
C GLU A 29 7.21 7.87 5.09
N MET A 30 7.95 8.47 6.01
CA MET A 30 7.42 9.17 7.17
C MET A 30 6.92 10.56 6.75
N ALA A 31 6.01 11.13 7.55
CA ALA A 31 5.49 12.49 7.35
C ALA A 31 6.61 13.55 7.35
N ASP A 32 7.66 13.35 8.15
CA ASP A 32 8.83 14.24 8.21
C ASP A 32 9.82 14.10 7.04
N GLY A 33 9.55 13.17 6.11
CA GLY A 33 10.41 12.89 4.95
C GLY A 33 11.55 11.91 5.21
N SER A 34 11.70 11.40 6.43
CA SER A 34 12.54 10.25 6.71
C SER A 34 11.87 8.94 6.23
N THR A 35 12.56 7.81 6.38
CA THR A 35 11.99 6.50 6.06
C THR A 35 12.21 5.51 7.20
N GLN A 36 11.22 4.65 7.45
CA GLN A 36 11.30 3.59 8.45
C GLN A 36 10.96 2.22 7.83
N PRO A 37 11.68 1.13 8.16
CA PRO A 37 11.30 -0.22 7.74
C PRO A 37 9.92 -0.61 8.28
N ILE A 38 9.08 -1.23 7.46
CA ILE A 38 7.69 -1.55 7.82
C ILE A 38 7.55 -2.41 9.09
N GLU A 39 8.50 -3.32 9.34
CA GLU A 39 8.48 -4.22 10.49
C GLU A 39 8.76 -3.52 11.83
N CYS A 40 9.26 -2.27 11.80
CA CYS A 40 9.61 -1.47 12.97
C CYS A 40 8.46 -0.58 13.48
N PHE A 41 7.33 -0.53 12.77
CA PHE A 41 6.17 0.25 13.20
C PHE A 41 5.44 -0.45 14.34
N GLU A 42 5.01 0.33 15.32
CA GLU A 42 4.25 -0.13 16.50
C GLU A 42 2.86 0.50 16.59
N GLY A 43 2.61 1.56 15.82
CA GLY A 43 1.39 2.34 15.84
C GLY A 43 1.59 3.71 16.50
N GLY A 44 0.95 4.71 15.93
CA GLY A 44 1.00 6.10 16.37
C GLY A 44 1.99 6.98 15.61
N GLU A 45 2.90 6.40 14.84
CA GLU A 45 3.80 7.12 13.94
C GLU A 45 3.02 7.80 12.82
N ARG A 46 3.63 8.81 12.18
CA ARG A 46 3.01 9.54 11.06
C ARG A 46 3.72 9.23 9.76
N VAL A 47 2.96 8.81 8.76
CA VAL A 47 3.44 8.44 7.42
C VAL A 47 2.82 9.32 6.35
N ARG A 48 3.48 9.41 5.20
CA ARG A 48 2.89 10.06 4.02
C ARG A 48 1.99 9.08 3.27
N THR A 49 0.86 9.60 2.82
CA THR A 49 -0.18 8.89 2.05
C THR A 49 -0.45 9.63 0.73
N LEU A 50 -1.38 9.10 -0.06
CA LEU A 50 -1.91 9.69 -1.30
C LEU A 50 -2.46 11.11 -1.09
N THR A 51 -3.14 11.35 0.05
CA THR A 51 -3.92 12.57 0.27
C THR A 51 -3.31 13.51 1.33
N GLY A 52 -2.20 13.12 1.95
CA GLY A 52 -1.53 13.88 3.00
C GLY A 52 -0.84 12.98 4.03
N ASP A 53 -0.70 13.45 5.26
CA ASP A 53 -0.11 12.66 6.34
C ASP A 53 -1.18 11.95 7.16
N ALA A 54 -0.94 10.68 7.49
CA ALA A 54 -1.84 9.88 8.32
C ALA A 54 -1.09 9.24 9.49
N ARG A 55 -1.84 8.83 10.51
CA ARG A 55 -1.31 8.12 11.67
C ARG A 55 -1.41 6.62 11.43
N VAL A 56 -0.35 5.91 11.75
CA VAL A 56 -0.34 4.45 11.74
C VAL A 56 -1.21 3.93 12.89
N MET A 57 -2.18 3.09 12.57
CA MET A 57 -3.08 2.48 13.54
C MET A 57 -2.60 1.10 13.96
N ALA A 58 -2.06 0.33 13.02
CA ALA A 58 -1.57 -1.02 13.27
C ALA A 58 -0.62 -1.48 12.17
N VAL A 59 0.19 -2.49 12.49
CA VAL A 59 0.95 -3.28 11.53
C VAL A 59 0.45 -4.71 11.56
N HIS A 60 -0.04 -5.17 10.42
CA HIS A 60 -0.51 -6.54 10.24
C HIS A 60 0.62 -7.39 9.70
N ARG A 61 0.70 -8.64 10.15
CA ARG A 61 1.71 -9.62 9.72
C ARG A 61 1.01 -10.82 9.12
N ALA A 62 1.46 -11.25 7.96
CA ALA A 62 0.96 -12.42 7.26
C ALA A 62 2.12 -13.21 6.67
N THR A 63 1.84 -14.44 6.23
CA THR A 63 2.74 -15.23 5.39
C THR A 63 2.29 -15.14 3.93
N LEU A 64 3.23 -15.23 2.99
CA LEU A 64 2.92 -15.24 1.55
C LEU A 64 1.89 -16.33 1.19
N GLY A 65 2.01 -17.51 1.77
CA GLY A 65 1.18 -18.66 1.42
C GLY A 65 1.54 -19.26 0.06
N VAL A 66 0.78 -20.28 -0.35
CA VAL A 66 1.13 -21.11 -1.52
C VAL A 66 0.58 -20.59 -2.85
N THR A 67 -0.38 -19.65 -2.80
CA THR A 67 -1.12 -19.17 -3.97
C THR A 67 -0.75 -17.76 -4.41
N ARG A 68 -0.08 -16.98 -3.55
CA ARG A 68 0.39 -15.62 -3.85
C ARG A 68 1.84 -15.62 -4.28
N ARG A 69 2.26 -14.57 -4.97
CA ARG A 69 3.66 -14.38 -5.37
C ARG A 69 4.15 -13.02 -4.93
N VAL A 70 5.46 -12.89 -4.79
CA VAL A 70 6.09 -11.58 -4.67
C VAL A 70 6.46 -11.08 -6.05
N ILE A 71 6.13 -9.83 -6.32
CA ILE A 71 6.60 -9.08 -7.48
C ILE A 71 7.58 -8.00 -7.03
N GLU A 72 8.57 -7.76 -7.87
CA GLU A 72 9.51 -6.65 -7.73
C GLU A 72 9.10 -5.53 -8.70
N MET A 73 8.93 -4.33 -8.13
CA MET A 73 8.73 -3.09 -8.87
C MET A 73 10.01 -2.27 -8.77
N LYS A 74 10.70 -2.09 -9.92
CA LYS A 74 11.92 -1.28 -9.96
C LYS A 74 11.60 0.19 -9.70
N GLY A 75 12.06 0.69 -8.56
CA GLY A 75 11.89 2.07 -8.14
C GLY A 75 13.01 2.98 -8.61
N SER A 76 13.17 4.10 -7.91
CA SER A 76 14.19 5.12 -8.18
C SER A 76 15.46 4.83 -7.38
N TYR A 77 16.58 5.38 -7.83
CA TYR A 77 17.84 5.37 -7.06
C TYR A 77 18.34 3.98 -6.63
N GLY A 78 18.04 2.95 -7.43
CA GLY A 78 18.49 1.57 -7.17
C GLY A 78 17.71 0.83 -6.08
N ARG A 79 16.56 1.36 -5.65
CA ARG A 79 15.66 0.71 -4.71
C ARG A 79 14.52 0.03 -5.46
N SER A 80 14.17 -1.18 -5.05
CA SER A 80 13.05 -1.94 -5.61
C SER A 80 12.05 -2.25 -4.50
N LEU A 81 10.77 -2.13 -4.82
CA LEU A 81 9.68 -2.55 -3.95
C LEU A 81 9.40 -4.04 -4.18
N PHE A 82 9.43 -4.82 -3.11
CA PHE A 82 9.01 -6.23 -3.11
C PHE A 82 7.67 -6.36 -2.38
N ILE A 83 6.66 -6.80 -3.11
CA ILE A 83 5.26 -6.72 -2.68
C ILE A 83 4.45 -7.90 -3.22
N SER A 84 3.40 -8.30 -2.51
CA SER A 84 2.50 -9.33 -2.99
C SER A 84 1.80 -8.91 -4.28
N ASP A 85 1.58 -9.84 -5.20
CA ASP A 85 1.01 -9.55 -6.52
C ASP A 85 -0.45 -9.09 -6.49
N ASP A 86 -1.16 -9.34 -5.40
CA ASP A 86 -2.52 -8.85 -5.14
C ASP A 86 -2.57 -7.41 -4.57
N HIS A 87 -1.45 -6.84 -4.15
CA HIS A 87 -1.46 -5.54 -3.47
C HIS A 87 -1.80 -4.39 -4.43
N PRO A 88 -2.83 -3.58 -4.13
CA PRO A 88 -3.19 -2.48 -5.00
C PRO A 88 -2.18 -1.33 -4.98
N PHE A 89 -1.83 -0.87 -6.18
CA PHE A 89 -1.06 0.34 -6.44
C PHE A 89 -1.98 1.46 -6.87
N TRP A 90 -1.61 2.71 -6.57
CA TRP A 90 -2.25 3.85 -7.22
C TRP A 90 -1.75 3.95 -8.66
N THR A 91 -2.66 3.88 -9.62
CA THR A 91 -2.33 3.73 -11.04
C THR A 91 -3.07 4.72 -11.90
N HIS A 92 -2.48 5.03 -13.06
CA HIS A 92 -3.07 5.89 -14.07
C HIS A 92 -3.47 5.06 -15.28
N PHE A 93 -4.74 5.20 -15.66
CA PHE A 93 -5.38 4.57 -16.81
C PHE A 93 -5.78 5.63 -17.81
N GLU A 94 -5.66 5.28 -19.09
CA GLU A 94 -6.17 6.07 -20.20
C GLU A 94 -7.04 5.16 -21.06
N ASP A 95 -8.31 5.51 -21.20
CA ASP A 95 -9.28 4.80 -22.04
C ASP A 95 -10.08 5.82 -22.85
N ASP A 96 -10.07 5.69 -24.18
CA ASP A 96 -10.71 6.63 -25.13
C ASP A 96 -10.45 8.13 -24.84
N GLY A 97 -9.23 8.47 -24.40
CA GLY A 97 -8.81 9.83 -24.07
C GLY A 97 -9.32 10.35 -22.71
N VAL A 98 -10.02 9.51 -21.96
CA VAL A 98 -10.38 9.76 -20.56
C VAL A 98 -9.23 9.28 -19.67
N GLN A 99 -8.64 10.22 -18.95
CA GLN A 99 -7.62 9.93 -17.93
C GLN A 99 -8.28 9.66 -16.59
N MET A 100 -7.97 8.51 -16.01
CA MET A 100 -8.47 8.09 -14.71
C MET A 100 -7.32 7.64 -13.83
N GLN A 101 -7.45 7.89 -12.53
CA GLN A 101 -6.55 7.34 -11.53
C GLN A 101 -7.35 6.50 -10.57
N TRP A 102 -6.88 5.28 -10.33
CA TRP A 102 -7.53 4.38 -9.40
C TRP A 102 -6.55 3.29 -8.92
N TRP A 103 -7.01 2.51 -7.96
CA TRP A 103 -6.32 1.30 -7.52
C TRP A 103 -6.22 0.29 -8.65
N GLY A 104 -5.03 -0.30 -8.81
CA GLY A 104 -4.75 -1.38 -9.76
C GLY A 104 -3.97 -2.51 -9.10
N THR A 105 -4.30 -3.76 -9.42
CA THR A 105 -3.66 -4.95 -8.86
C THR A 105 -3.29 -5.97 -9.95
N TYR A 106 -2.19 -6.69 -9.75
CA TYR A 106 -1.70 -7.68 -10.70
C TYR A 106 -2.35 -9.07 -10.52
N ASN A 107 -2.83 -9.37 -9.31
CA ASN A 107 -3.52 -10.63 -8.98
C ASN A 107 -4.93 -10.33 -8.47
N PHE A 108 -5.82 -9.98 -9.41
CA PHE A 108 -7.18 -9.54 -9.12
C PHE A 108 -8.03 -10.61 -8.41
N SER A 109 -7.82 -11.89 -8.69
CA SER A 109 -8.54 -12.96 -8.01
C SER A 109 -8.24 -13.01 -6.52
N HIS A 110 -6.96 -12.81 -6.15
CA HIS A 110 -6.57 -12.73 -4.74
C HIS A 110 -7.04 -11.44 -4.08
N TYR A 111 -6.94 -10.31 -4.77
CA TYR A 111 -7.53 -9.05 -4.31
C TYR A 111 -9.01 -9.20 -3.94
N LEU A 112 -9.81 -9.86 -4.77
CA LEU A 112 -11.23 -10.11 -4.48
C LEU A 112 -11.44 -11.05 -3.29
N VAL A 113 -10.61 -12.09 -3.14
CA VAL A 113 -10.67 -12.99 -1.97
C VAL A 113 -10.38 -12.22 -0.68
N ASP A 114 -9.32 -11.41 -0.67
CA ASP A 114 -8.93 -10.59 0.47
C ASP A 114 -10.04 -9.57 0.77
N LYS A 115 -10.56 -8.84 -0.23
CA LYS A 115 -11.67 -7.90 -0.08
C LYS A 115 -12.95 -8.55 0.47
N CYS A 116 -13.32 -9.74 0.00
CA CYS A 116 -14.52 -10.45 0.48
C CYS A 116 -14.35 -11.06 1.88
N SER A 117 -13.11 -11.33 2.31
CA SER A 117 -12.82 -11.98 3.59
C SER A 117 -12.43 -11.00 4.69
N ASP A 118 -11.99 -9.80 4.32
CA ASP A 118 -11.55 -8.77 5.25
C ASP A 118 -12.55 -7.60 5.30
N ALA A 119 -13.27 -7.50 6.42
CA ALA A 119 -14.24 -6.43 6.67
C ALA A 119 -13.64 -5.02 6.70
N ARG A 120 -12.29 -4.88 6.67
CA ARG A 120 -11.61 -3.59 6.63
C ARG A 120 -11.48 -3.01 5.23
N ALA A 121 -11.61 -3.82 4.18
CA ALA A 121 -11.63 -3.30 2.81
C ALA A 121 -13.03 -2.77 2.49
N THR A 122 -13.20 -1.43 2.47
CA THR A 122 -14.51 -0.79 2.35
C THR A 122 -14.80 -0.19 0.98
N CYS A 123 -13.81 -0.02 0.10
CA CYS A 123 -14.03 0.41 -1.29
C CYS A 123 -15.17 -0.40 -1.95
N GLU A 124 -16.22 0.25 -2.43
CA GLU A 124 -17.24 -0.40 -3.26
C GLU A 124 -16.70 -0.60 -4.67
N ILE A 125 -15.94 0.37 -5.18
CA ILE A 125 -15.31 0.32 -6.51
C ILE A 125 -14.07 -0.59 -6.44
N ASP A 126 -14.10 -1.68 -7.21
CA ASP A 126 -12.99 -2.62 -7.29
C ASP A 126 -11.73 -1.99 -7.92
N ALA A 127 -10.56 -2.50 -7.50
CA ALA A 127 -9.31 -2.23 -8.19
C ALA A 127 -9.37 -2.74 -9.64
N GLN A 128 -8.62 -2.09 -10.55
CA GLN A 128 -8.50 -2.57 -11.91
C GLN A 128 -7.45 -3.67 -12.07
N VAL A 129 -7.63 -4.50 -13.08
CA VAL A 129 -6.66 -5.54 -13.43
C VAL A 129 -5.47 -4.93 -14.17
N LEU A 130 -4.29 -5.04 -13.56
CA LEU A 130 -3.01 -4.74 -14.21
C LEU A 130 -2.50 -5.98 -14.91
N ARG A 131 -1.88 -5.81 -16.09
CA ARG A 131 -1.34 -6.95 -16.86
C ARG A 131 0.18 -6.92 -16.89
N PHE A 132 0.80 -8.08 -16.79
CA PHE A 132 2.26 -8.23 -16.76
C PHE A 132 2.94 -7.92 -18.11
N ASP A 133 2.21 -8.10 -19.21
CA ASP A 133 2.68 -8.00 -20.58
C ASP A 133 2.56 -6.60 -21.16
N VAL A 134 1.68 -5.75 -20.60
CA VAL A 134 1.46 -4.37 -21.03
C VAL A 134 2.12 -3.37 -20.06
N PRO A 135 2.57 -2.20 -20.55
CA PRO A 135 3.04 -1.13 -19.65
C PRO A 135 1.88 -0.61 -18.79
N ASN A 136 2.01 -0.71 -17.47
CA ASN A 136 1.11 -0.05 -16.52
C ASN A 136 1.81 1.16 -15.90
N THR A 137 1.04 2.21 -15.58
CA THR A 137 1.57 3.46 -15.03
C THR A 137 1.25 3.53 -13.54
N HIS A 138 2.28 3.64 -12.71
CA HIS A 138 2.16 3.63 -11.25
C HIS A 138 2.60 4.98 -10.69
N ALA A 139 1.93 5.43 -9.63
CA ALA A 139 2.32 6.63 -8.91
C ALA A 139 3.56 6.37 -8.05
N THR A 140 4.57 7.22 -8.25
CA THR A 140 5.75 7.28 -7.39
C THR A 140 6.04 8.71 -6.93
N VAL A 141 6.85 8.84 -5.88
CA VAL A 141 7.24 10.14 -5.29
C VAL A 141 8.06 11.04 -6.20
N ASP A 142 8.54 10.52 -7.32
CA ASP A 142 9.27 11.26 -8.33
C ASP A 142 8.55 11.34 -9.67
N GLY A 143 7.35 10.78 -9.80
CA GLY A 143 6.58 10.86 -11.04
C GLY A 143 5.58 9.75 -11.23
N TRP A 144 4.95 9.77 -12.39
CA TRP A 144 4.31 8.59 -12.95
C TRP A 144 5.37 7.71 -13.61
N ARG A 145 5.35 6.41 -13.32
CA ARG A 145 6.35 5.47 -13.85
C ARG A 145 5.72 4.27 -14.52
N HIS A 146 6.25 3.94 -15.70
CA HIS A 146 6.04 2.64 -16.31
C HIS A 146 7.00 1.63 -15.72
N VAL A 147 6.46 0.66 -15.00
CA VAL A 147 7.25 -0.39 -14.35
C VAL A 147 6.69 -1.73 -14.80
N ARG A 148 7.57 -2.58 -15.33
CA ARG A 148 7.25 -3.98 -15.59
C ARG A 148 7.60 -4.78 -14.34
N PRO A 149 6.63 -5.47 -13.71
CA PRO A 149 6.90 -6.32 -12.54
C PRO A 149 7.81 -7.50 -12.90
N ILE A 150 8.66 -7.91 -11.97
CA ILE A 150 9.45 -9.14 -12.05
C ILE A 150 8.95 -10.10 -10.98
N TYR A 151 8.59 -11.32 -11.36
CA TYR A 151 8.17 -12.34 -10.40
C TYR A 151 9.35 -12.93 -9.65
N HIS A 152 9.15 -13.11 -8.35
CA HIS A 152 10.07 -13.81 -7.47
C HIS A 152 9.37 -15.03 -6.86
N ALA A 153 9.98 -16.20 -7.06
CA ALA A 153 9.58 -17.40 -6.33
C ALA A 153 10.17 -17.33 -4.93
N MET A 154 9.29 -17.23 -3.93
CA MET A 154 9.68 -17.16 -2.52
C MET A 154 9.02 -18.29 -1.73
N SER A 155 9.52 -18.55 -0.52
CA SER A 155 8.89 -19.52 0.37
C SER A 155 7.46 -19.10 0.71
N PRO A 156 6.49 -20.04 0.80
CA PRO A 156 5.17 -19.75 1.34
C PRO A 156 5.20 -19.15 2.76
N ASP A 157 6.25 -19.45 3.53
CA ASP A 157 6.44 -18.95 4.89
C ASP A 157 7.08 -17.55 4.93
N THR A 158 7.36 -16.94 3.78
CA THR A 158 7.95 -15.59 3.72
C THR A 158 7.05 -14.60 4.46
N PRO A 159 7.58 -13.88 5.47
CA PRO A 159 6.81 -12.92 6.24
C PRO A 159 6.54 -11.66 5.41
N LEU A 160 5.29 -11.23 5.43
CA LEU A 160 4.83 -9.99 4.81
C LEU A 160 4.13 -9.11 5.85
N PHE A 161 4.08 -7.82 5.55
CA PHE A 161 3.63 -6.76 6.44
C PHE A 161 2.65 -5.83 5.73
N HIS A 162 1.62 -5.38 6.43
CA HIS A 162 0.70 -4.37 5.93
C HIS A 162 0.50 -3.28 6.97
N LEU A 163 0.62 -2.04 6.55
CA LEU A 163 0.41 -0.88 7.39
C LEU A 163 -1.06 -0.47 7.30
N GLN A 164 -1.73 -0.31 8.44
CA GLN A 164 -3.06 0.31 8.49
C GLN A 164 -2.91 1.75 8.97
N VAL A 165 -3.48 2.70 8.24
CA VAL A 165 -3.54 4.12 8.61
C VAL A 165 -4.97 4.56 8.96
N ASP A 166 -5.10 5.72 9.61
CA ASP A 166 -6.40 6.30 10.00
C ASP A 166 -7.02 7.24 8.94
N ALA A 167 -6.26 7.62 7.92
CA ALA A 167 -6.71 8.50 6.85
C ALA A 167 -5.92 8.28 5.55
N GLY A 168 -6.53 8.63 4.42
CA GLY A 168 -5.89 8.69 3.11
C GLY A 168 -5.72 7.34 2.40
N GLY A 169 -6.25 6.26 2.98
CA GLY A 169 -6.38 4.94 2.35
C GLY A 169 -5.10 4.32 1.80
N SER A 170 -3.92 4.81 2.18
CA SER A 170 -2.67 4.49 1.48
C SER A 170 -1.43 4.83 2.29
N TYR A 171 -0.27 4.37 1.81
CA TYR A 171 1.04 4.79 2.29
C TYR A 171 2.06 4.68 1.16
N ILE A 172 3.23 5.29 1.36
CA ILE A 172 4.30 5.27 0.36
C ILE A 172 5.36 4.25 0.77
N ALA A 173 5.53 3.20 -0.04
CA ALA A 173 6.47 2.12 0.17
C ALA A 173 7.53 2.11 -0.94
N GLU A 174 8.81 2.27 -0.58
CA GLU A 174 9.92 2.33 -1.54
C GLU A 174 9.68 3.35 -2.67
N GLY A 175 8.97 4.43 -2.33
CA GLY A 175 8.60 5.51 -3.25
C GLY A 175 7.34 5.26 -4.10
N PHE A 176 6.66 4.11 -3.97
CA PHE A 176 5.38 3.84 -4.65
C PHE A 176 4.18 4.09 -3.73
N VAL A 177 3.08 4.58 -4.29
CA VAL A 177 1.81 4.71 -3.55
C VAL A 177 1.06 3.38 -3.58
N VAL A 178 0.84 2.80 -2.41
CA VAL A 178 0.16 1.51 -2.23
C VAL A 178 -1.01 1.65 -1.25
N SER A 179 -2.01 0.79 -1.39
CA SER A 179 -3.24 0.89 -0.59
C SER A 179 -3.05 0.44 0.87
N SER A 180 -3.73 1.11 1.79
CA SER A 180 -3.95 0.70 3.19
C SER A 180 -5.44 0.74 3.48
N TYR A 181 -6.14 -0.37 3.22
CA TYR A 181 -7.59 -0.51 3.42
C TYR A 181 -8.35 0.74 2.96
N ALA A 182 -8.11 1.17 1.72
CA ALA A 182 -8.71 2.36 1.17
C ALA A 182 -10.24 2.32 1.22
N ASP A 183 -10.82 3.51 1.40
CA ASP A 183 -12.23 3.78 1.20
C ASP A 183 -12.46 4.62 -0.06
N ASP A 184 -13.64 4.48 -0.68
CA ASP A 184 -13.98 5.21 -1.90
C ASP A 184 -14.04 6.72 -1.65
N ASP A 185 -14.54 7.18 -0.50
CA ASP A 185 -14.63 8.62 -0.18
C ASP A 185 -13.24 9.26 -0.05
N GLU A 186 -12.23 8.48 0.32
CA GLU A 186 -10.84 8.95 0.42
C GLU A 186 -10.12 9.00 -0.92
N CYS A 187 -10.60 8.26 -1.92
CA CYS A 187 -9.89 8.04 -3.18
C CYS A 187 -10.60 8.65 -4.40
N LEU A 188 -11.92 8.80 -4.37
CA LEU A 188 -12.70 9.29 -5.50
C LEU A 188 -12.34 10.73 -5.87
N GLY A 189 -11.96 10.93 -7.13
CA GLY A 189 -11.55 12.23 -7.65
C GLY A 189 -10.15 12.67 -7.21
N MET A 190 -9.46 11.88 -6.38
CA MET A 190 -8.07 12.16 -6.02
C MET A 190 -7.16 12.06 -7.23
N ARG A 191 -6.17 12.94 -7.25
CA ARG A 191 -5.12 12.95 -8.26
C ARG A 191 -3.77 12.95 -7.56
N TRP A 192 -2.93 12.00 -7.95
CA TRP A 192 -1.54 12.02 -7.59
C TRP A 192 -0.82 13.07 -8.42
N GLU A 193 -0.38 14.11 -7.72
CA GLU A 193 0.49 15.14 -8.24
C GLU A 193 1.78 15.08 -7.43
N VAL A 194 2.90 14.95 -8.12
CA VAL A 194 4.20 15.03 -7.44
C VAL A 194 4.37 16.45 -6.97
N GLU A 195 4.36 16.64 -5.66
CA GLU A 195 4.77 17.88 -5.04
C GLU A 195 6.18 18.19 -5.54
N ARG A 196 6.35 19.29 -6.30
CA ARG A 196 7.66 19.60 -6.86
C ARG A 196 8.61 19.83 -5.69
N ARG A 197 9.81 19.24 -5.76
CA ARG A 197 10.85 19.39 -4.74
C ARG A 197 11.17 20.86 -4.43
N ASP A 198 10.89 21.75 -5.39
CA ASP A 198 11.01 23.21 -5.27
C ASP A 198 10.04 23.82 -4.26
N ASP A 199 8.81 23.30 -4.14
CA ASP A 199 7.78 23.86 -3.25
C ASP A 199 8.13 23.66 -1.76
N ARG A 200 8.79 22.55 -1.42
CA ARG A 200 9.29 22.31 -0.05
C ARG A 200 10.52 23.14 0.28
N PHE A 201 11.40 23.38 -0.70
CA PHE A 201 12.53 24.28 -0.52
C PHE A 201 12.06 25.73 -0.33
N GLU A 202 11.09 26.18 -1.13
CA GLU A 202 10.43 27.48 -1.01
C GLU A 202 9.74 27.64 0.37
N GLN A 203 8.94 26.66 0.79
CA GLN A 203 8.27 26.70 2.10
C GLN A 203 9.27 26.63 3.27
N PHE A 204 10.37 25.89 3.14
CA PHE A 204 11.45 25.86 4.12
C PHE A 204 12.20 27.21 4.18
N MET A 205 12.51 27.81 3.03
CA MET A 205 13.13 29.13 2.93
C MET A 205 12.24 30.23 3.50
N GLN A 206 10.92 30.17 3.25
CA GLN A 206 9.95 31.10 3.84
C GLN A 206 9.87 30.99 5.37
N ARG A 207 10.06 29.80 5.94
CA ARG A 207 10.12 29.61 7.40
C ARG A 207 11.41 30.12 8.04
N LEU A 208 12.51 30.17 7.29
CA LEU A 208 13.82 30.67 7.75
C LEU A 208 14.00 32.18 7.58
N MET A 209 13.18 32.83 6.74
CA MET A 209 13.21 34.27 6.51
C MET A 209 11.85 34.92 6.84
N PRO A 210 11.45 35.00 8.12
CA PRO A 210 10.28 35.78 8.49
C PRO A 210 10.52 37.26 8.17
N SER A 211 9.59 37.87 7.45
CA SER A 211 9.55 39.30 7.12
C SER A 211 9.50 40.19 8.36
#